data_AF-A0A2D6R605-F1
#
_entry.id   AF-A0A2D6R605-F1
#
_cell.length_a   1.000
_cell.length_b   1.000
_cell.length_c   1.000
_cell.angle_alpha   90.00
_cell.angle_beta   90.00
_cell.angle_gamma   90.00
#
_symmetry.space_group_name_H-M   'P 1'
#
loop_
_entity.id
_entity.type
_entity.pdbx_description
1 polymer ?
#
loop_
_entity_poly.entity_id
_entity_poly.type
_entity_poly.pdbx_seq_one_letter_code
_entity_poly.pdbx_strand_id
1 'polypeptide(L)'
;FMETIEFLEENQEAVDLISPSVFGLQHGTPIYNDPDSFGIINVVEEERTVLEPKVSYSVASGLSNMEALTLKKKMKSRLNSINKYPATMNFFRGHMLWKVENNL
;
A
#
# COMPACT_ATOMS: atom_id res chain seq x y z
N PHE A 1 4.01 -6.83 12.14
CA PHE A 1 4.63 -5.83 11.23
C PHE A 1 6.12 -5.65 11.49
N MET A 2 6.56 -5.33 12.72
CA MET A 2 8.00 -5.22 13.01
C MET A 2 8.76 -6.52 12.74
N GLU A 3 8.20 -7.66 13.14
CA GLU A 3 8.70 -8.99 12.80
C GLU A 3 8.88 -9.20 11.28
N THR A 4 7.98 -8.63 10.46
CA THR A 4 8.10 -8.69 9.00
C THR A 4 9.27 -7.85 8.50
N ILE A 5 9.51 -6.68 9.11
CA ILE A 5 10.66 -5.84 8.77
C ILE A 5 11.95 -6.56 9.14
N GLU A 6 12.02 -7.14 10.34
CA GLU A 6 13.18 -7.91 10.82
C GLU A 6 13.45 -9.12 9.91
N PHE A 7 12.42 -9.88 9.57
CA PHE A 7 12.53 -10.98 8.61
C PHE A 7 13.09 -10.52 7.25
N LEU A 8 12.63 -9.37 6.73
CA LEU A 8 13.12 -8.84 5.46
C LEU A 8 14.59 -8.38 5.55
N GLU A 9 15.00 -7.83 6.69
CA GLU A 9 16.40 -7.43 6.92
C GLU A 9 17.32 -8.64 7.04
N GLU A 10 16.89 -9.69 7.74
CA GLU A 10 17.65 -10.95 7.89
C GLU A 10 17.83 -11.68 6.55
N ASN A 11 16.88 -11.51 5.62
CA ASN A 11 16.86 -12.19 4.33
C ASN A 11 17.16 -11.26 3.14
N GLN A 12 17.79 -10.10 3.38
CA GLN A 12 18.00 -9.08 2.35
C GLN A 12 18.80 -9.56 1.13
N GLU A 13 19.65 -10.58 1.26
CA GLU A 13 20.38 -11.14 0.12
C GLU A 13 19.46 -11.81 -0.91
N ALA A 14 18.35 -12.38 -0.45
CA ALA A 14 17.33 -13.05 -1.26
C ALA A 14 16.24 -12.11 -1.79
N VAL A 15 16.27 -10.82 -1.40
CA VAL A 15 15.24 -9.85 -1.74
C VAL A 15 15.81 -8.74 -2.62
N ASP A 16 15.31 -8.60 -3.84
CA ASP A 16 15.74 -7.53 -4.74
C ASP A 16 14.90 -6.26 -4.60
N LEU A 17 13.61 -6.42 -4.26
CA LEU A 17 12.64 -5.34 -4.19
C LEU A 17 11.55 -5.59 -3.15
N ILE A 18 11.28 -4.55 -2.38
CA ILE A 18 10.17 -4.40 -1.46
C ILE A 18 9.37 -3.16 -1.84
N SER A 19 8.07 -3.34 -2.08
CA SER A 19 7.12 -2.27 -2.35
C SER A 19 5.99 -2.29 -1.32
N PRO A 20 6.12 -1.57 -0.19
CA PRO A 20 5.12 -1.61 0.87
C PRO A 20 3.86 -0.86 0.47
N SER A 21 2.70 -1.45 0.76
CA SER A 21 1.38 -0.84 0.57
C SER A 21 0.60 -0.86 1.88
N VAL A 22 -0.29 0.12 2.05
CA VAL A 22 -1.30 0.09 3.12
C VAL A 22 -2.54 -0.57 2.52
N PHE A 23 -3.24 -1.36 3.33
CA PHE A 23 -4.47 -2.01 2.89
C PHE A 23 -5.48 -0.96 2.37
N GLY A 24 -6.06 -1.25 1.21
CA GLY A 24 -7.11 -0.46 0.59
C GLY A 24 -8.30 -1.36 0.35
N LEU A 25 -9.49 -0.91 0.76
CA LEU A 25 -10.73 -1.63 0.53
C LEU A 25 -11.17 -1.42 -0.92
N GLN A 26 -11.55 -2.50 -1.60
CA GLN A 26 -11.95 -2.47 -3.02
C GLN A 26 -13.29 -3.19 -3.20
N HIS A 27 -14.12 -2.65 -4.08
CA HIS A 27 -15.40 -3.26 -4.46
C HIS A 27 -15.21 -4.70 -4.96
N GLY A 28 -16.18 -5.56 -4.66
CA GLY A 28 -16.18 -6.96 -5.10
C GLY A 28 -15.22 -7.87 -4.32
N THR A 29 -14.41 -7.34 -3.42
CA THR A 29 -13.60 -8.16 -2.51
C THR A 29 -14.46 -8.77 -1.40
N PRO A 30 -14.11 -9.96 -0.88
CA PRO A 30 -14.83 -10.55 0.26
C PRO A 30 -14.90 -9.61 1.47
N ILE A 31 -13.84 -8.83 1.71
CA ILE A 31 -13.76 -7.86 2.81
C ILE A 31 -14.75 -6.71 2.61
N TYR A 32 -14.99 -6.30 1.37
CA TYR A 32 -15.98 -5.27 1.07
C TYR A 32 -17.41 -5.81 1.15
N ASN A 33 -17.62 -7.06 0.73
CA ASN A 33 -18.96 -7.68 0.70
C ASN A 33 -19.45 -8.13 2.10
N ASP A 34 -18.52 -8.41 3.02
CA ASP A 34 -18.80 -8.84 4.39
C ASP A 34 -17.85 -8.16 5.39
N PRO A 35 -17.92 -6.83 5.56
CA PRO A 35 -16.94 -6.05 6.34
C PRO A 35 -16.90 -6.41 7.82
N ASP A 36 -18.04 -6.80 8.39
CA ASP A 36 -18.17 -7.15 9.81
C ASP A 36 -17.31 -8.36 10.18
N SER A 37 -17.25 -9.37 9.31
CA SER A 37 -16.39 -10.55 9.49
C SER A 37 -14.89 -10.24 9.53
N PHE A 38 -14.48 -9.06 9.02
CA PHE A 38 -13.10 -8.59 9.04
C PHE A 38 -12.87 -7.46 10.06
N GLY A 39 -13.84 -7.20 10.94
CA GLY A 39 -13.72 -6.18 11.98
C GLY A 39 -13.71 -4.75 11.44
N ILE A 40 -14.27 -4.52 10.25
CA ILE A 40 -14.51 -3.18 9.71
C ILE A 40 -15.85 -2.68 10.27
N ILE A 41 -15.83 -1.53 10.92
CA ILE A 41 -17.01 -0.96 11.61
C ILE A 41 -17.75 0.07 10.76
N ASN A 42 -17.09 0.61 9.73
CA ASN A 42 -17.68 1.61 8.86
C ASN A 42 -17.01 1.56 7.49
N VAL A 43 -17.81 1.69 6.45
CA VAL A 43 -17.36 1.86 5.07
C VAL A 43 -18.03 3.11 4.53
N VAL A 44 -17.23 4.03 4.00
CA VAL A 44 -17.69 5.31 3.44
C VAL A 44 -17.25 5.39 2.00
N GLU A 45 -18.20 5.65 1.11
CA GLU A 45 -17.95 5.84 -0.31
C GLU A 45 -18.14 7.29 -0.69
N GLU A 46 -17.11 7.86 -1.31
CA GLU A 46 -17.16 9.20 -1.88
C GLU A 46 -17.18 9.07 -3.40
N GLU A 47 -18.28 9.49 -4.03
CA GLU A 47 -18.37 9.55 -5.49
C GLU A 47 -17.29 10.46 -6.07
N ARG A 48 -16.73 10.04 -7.21
CA ARG A 48 -15.76 10.81 -7.99
C ARG A 48 -16.29 10.98 -9.41
N THR A 49 -16.03 12.12 -10.02
CA THR A 49 -16.61 12.48 -11.33
C THR A 49 -16.08 11.64 -12.50
N VAL A 50 -14.80 11.27 -12.49
CA VAL A 50 -14.13 10.58 -13.61
C VAL A 50 -13.58 9.21 -13.20
N LEU A 51 -13.37 8.99 -11.90
CA LEU A 51 -12.75 7.79 -11.36
C LEU A 51 -13.79 6.98 -10.59
N GLU A 52 -13.45 5.73 -10.31
CA GLU A 52 -14.21 4.90 -9.38
C GLU A 52 -14.36 5.58 -8.01
N PRO A 53 -15.45 5.30 -7.28
CA PRO A 53 -15.67 5.83 -5.94
C PRO A 53 -14.48 5.56 -5.04
N LYS A 54 -14.18 6.53 -4.19
CA LYS A 54 -13.17 6.35 -3.16
C LYS A 54 -13.81 5.64 -1.98
N VAL A 55 -13.34 4.42 -1.72
CA VAL A 55 -13.76 3.65 -0.55
C VAL A 55 -12.83 3.95 0.63
N SER A 56 -13.39 4.44 1.73
CA SER A 56 -12.72 4.64 3.01
C SER A 56 -13.34 3.71 4.06
N TYR A 57 -12.57 3.31 5.06
CA TYR A 57 -13.05 2.38 6.08
C TYR A 57 -12.45 2.65 7.46
N SER A 58 -13.16 2.21 8.49
CA SER A 58 -12.72 2.23 9.89
C SER A 58 -12.72 0.81 10.45
N VAL A 59 -11.79 0.52 11.36
CA VAL A 59 -11.65 -0.81 11.99
C VAL A 59 -11.96 -0.76 13.47
N ALA A 60 -12.49 -1.86 14.02
CA ALA A 60 -12.77 -2.01 15.45
C ALA A 60 -11.48 -2.09 16.29
N SER A 61 -10.41 -2.65 15.70
CA SER A 61 -9.15 -2.89 16.37
C SER A 61 -7.97 -2.85 15.40
N GLY A 62 -6.76 -2.70 15.95
CA GLY A 62 -5.54 -2.55 15.15
C GLY A 62 -5.26 -1.11 14.76
N LEU A 63 -4.47 -0.92 13.70
CA LEU A 63 -4.07 0.40 13.23
C LEU A 63 -5.16 1.01 12.34
N SER A 64 -5.51 2.27 12.61
CA SER A 64 -6.24 3.09 11.65
C SER A 64 -5.44 3.29 10.36
N ASN A 65 -6.13 3.68 9.29
CA ASN A 65 -5.48 3.96 8.00
C ASN A 65 -4.36 5.02 8.13
N MET A 66 -4.60 6.06 8.92
CA MET A 66 -3.63 7.12 9.20
C MET A 66 -2.40 6.62 9.98
N GLU A 67 -2.60 5.76 10.96
CA GLU A 67 -1.49 5.16 11.72
C GLU A 67 -0.68 4.21 10.84
N ALA A 68 -1.34 3.40 9.99
CA ALA A 68 -0.67 2.53 9.03
C ALA A 68 0.15 3.33 8.01
N LEU A 69 -0.38 4.45 7.50
CA LEU A 69 0.35 5.38 6.62
C LEU A 69 1.56 5.99 7.32
N THR A 70 1.39 6.40 8.58
CA THR A 70 2.46 6.98 9.40
C THR A 70 3.56 5.95 9.66
N LEU A 71 3.18 4.71 9.98
CA LEU A 71 4.10 3.60 10.19
C LEU A 71 4.88 3.26 8.91
N LYS A 72 4.20 3.17 7.75
CA LYS A 72 4.84 3.01 6.44
C LYS A 72 5.84 4.14 6.18
N LYS A 73 5.47 5.39 6.45
CA LYS A 73 6.37 6.55 6.26
C LYS A 73 7.60 6.45 7.16
N LYS A 74 7.42 6.06 8.43
CA LYS A 74 8.52 5.87 9.40
C LYS A 74 9.49 4.78 8.95
N MET A 75 8.99 3.67 8.39
CA MET A 75 9.82 2.54 7.95
C MET A 75 10.38 2.69 6.53
N LYS A 76 9.97 3.71 5.77
CA LYS A 76 10.37 3.89 4.37
C LYS A 76 11.88 3.84 4.15
N SER A 77 12.66 4.46 5.05
CA SER A 77 14.13 4.47 4.93
C SER A 77 14.73 3.08 5.06
N ARG A 78 14.28 2.29 6.05
CA ARG A 78 14.74 0.91 6.29
C ARG A 78 14.36 -0.02 5.13
N LEU A 79 13.12 0.08 4.66
CA LEU A 79 12.68 -0.72 3.51
C LEU A 79 13.44 -0.37 2.23
N ASN A 80 13.78 0.90 2.04
CA ASN A 80 14.56 1.32 0.88
C ASN A 80 16.02 0.87 0.93
N SER A 81 16.61 0.69 2.12
CA SER A 81 18.00 0.19 2.21
C SER A 81 18.13 -1.28 1.85
N ILE A 82 17.05 -2.06 1.92
CA ILE A 82 17.02 -3.47 1.50
C ILE A 82 16.94 -3.58 -0.04
N ASN A 83 16.31 -2.61 -0.71
CA ASN A 83 16.17 -2.62 -2.15
C ASN A 83 17.54 -2.46 -2.84
N LYS A 84 17.90 -3.39 -3.73
CA LYS A 84 19.21 -3.40 -4.41
C LYS A 84 19.33 -2.32 -5.50
N TYR A 85 18.21 -1.96 -6.15
CA TYR A 85 18.20 -1.05 -7.30
C TYR A 85 17.16 0.09 -7.19
N PRO A 86 17.15 0.89 -6.10
CA PRO A 86 16.10 1.89 -5.88
C PRO A 86 16.12 3.01 -6.94
N ALA A 87 17.30 3.43 -7.41
CA ALA A 87 17.44 4.48 -8.42
C ALA A 87 16.94 4.03 -9.81
N THR A 88 17.35 2.85 -10.26
CA THR A 88 16.95 2.28 -11.56
C THR A 88 15.44 2.01 -11.60
N MET A 89 14.85 1.58 -10.49
CA MET A 89 13.41 1.38 -10.36
C MET A 89 12.61 2.68 -10.51
N ASN A 90 13.09 3.75 -9.87
CA ASN A 90 12.46 5.07 -9.97
C ASN A 90 12.54 5.61 -11.39
N PHE A 91 13.67 5.41 -12.07
CA PHE A 91 13.83 5.73 -13.49
C PHE A 91 12.83 4.96 -14.37
N PHE A 92 12.70 3.64 -14.17
CA PHE A 92 11.74 2.82 -14.91
C PHE A 92 10.29 3.26 -14.67
N ARG A 93 9.91 3.51 -13.41
CA ARG A 93 8.57 4.03 -13.06
C ARG A 93 8.27 5.36 -13.73
N GLY A 94 9.22 6.30 -13.72
CA GLY A 94 9.07 7.59 -14.39
C GLY A 94 8.89 7.44 -15.91
N HIS A 95 9.65 6.54 -16.54
CA HIS A 95 9.54 6.30 -17.97
C HIS A 95 8.23 5.62 -18.37
N MET A 96 7.72 4.70 -17.55
CA MET A 96 6.41 4.08 -17.75
C MET A 96 5.27 5.08 -17.60
N LEU A 97 5.32 5.96 -16.58
CA LEU A 97 4.32 7.01 -16.39
C LEU A 97 4.31 8.00 -17.56
N TRP A 98 5.49 8.44 -18.02
CA TRP A 98 5.61 9.30 -19.19
C TRP A 98 4.96 8.68 -20.43
N LYS A 99 5.17 7.38 -20.68
CA LYS A 99 4.54 6.68 -21.81
C LYS A 99 3.02 6.59 -21.69
N VAL A 100 2.47 6.46 -20.49
CA VAL A 100 1.01 6.45 -20.28
C VAL A 100 0.41 7.84 -20.49
N GLU A 101 1.09 8.90 -20.05
CA GLU A 101 0.62 10.28 -20.20
C GLU A 101 0.75 10.83 -21.63
N ASN A 102 1.66 10.28 -22.46
CA ASN A 102 1.92 10.77 -23.82
C ASN A 102 1.36 9.85 -24.93
N ASN A 103 0.64 8.78 -24.58
CA ASN A 103 -0.08 7.92 -25.54
C ASN A 103 -1.61 7.92 -25.31
N LEU A 104 -2.13 8.94 -24.62
CA LEU A 104 -3.56 9.24 -24.47
C LEU A 104 -3.88 10.57 -25.13
#